data_AF-A0A2Z6RAS1-F1
#
_entry.id   AF-A0A2Z6RAS1-F1
#
_cell.length_a   1.000
_cell.length_b   1.000
_cell.length_c   1.000
_cell.angle_alpha   90.00
_cell.angle_beta   90.00
_cell.angle_gamma   90.00
#
_symmetry.space_group_name_H-M   'P 1'
#
loop_
_entity.id
_entity.type
_entity.pdbx_description
1 polymer ?
#
loop_
_entity_poly.entity_id
_entity_poly.type
_entity_poly.pdbx_seq_one_letter_code
_entity_poly.pdbx_strand_id
1 'polypeptide(L)'
;MSYNYYSIEEKNNIKYIRFLDYNLISIVQSYFPNVDLFRNAVLPAKNLLSVLNNLKKNYGSYFPGLINWIEEQYKDEIKIIRIITEKGFIEFDNLPLLFPIGQYVHSKYDGTIIGEKVTGAEIKVYAKSGNEYFEISIEAIGSDGCSLIRTSYTYTINFWKGLRKIDKLPVIPLLKEDEIYNKLV
;
A
#
# COMPACT_ATOMS: atom_id res chain seq x y z
N MET A 1 22.55 -13.17 19.04
CA MET A 1 21.76 -14.30 18.50
C MET A 1 20.83 -13.72 17.45
N SER A 2 20.98 -14.10 16.18
CA SER A 2 20.05 -13.73 15.11
C SER A 2 18.84 -14.64 15.23
N TYR A 3 17.70 -14.11 15.69
CA TYR A 3 16.43 -14.83 15.55
C TYR A 3 16.05 -14.81 14.08
N ASN A 4 15.94 -15.98 13.47
CA ASN A 4 15.42 -16.09 12.11
C ASN A 4 13.89 -15.97 12.17
N TYR A 5 13.39 -14.76 11.89
CA TYR A 5 11.96 -14.45 11.87
C TYR A 5 11.22 -15.13 10.71
N TYR A 6 11.95 -15.58 9.69
CA TYR A 6 11.41 -16.20 8.48
C TYR A 6 12.43 -17.13 7.81
N SER A 7 11.97 -17.99 6.91
CA SER A 7 12.77 -18.75 5.96
C SER A 7 12.22 -18.60 4.54
N ILE A 8 13.06 -18.86 3.54
CA ILE A 8 12.69 -18.79 2.13
C ILE A 8 12.61 -20.20 1.56
N GLU A 9 11.52 -20.50 0.87
CA GLU A 9 11.30 -21.73 0.12
C GLU A 9 11.09 -21.37 -1.35
N GLU A 10 11.60 -22.19 -2.27
CA GLU A 10 11.40 -21.99 -3.70
C GLU A 10 10.71 -23.20 -4.31
N LYS A 11 9.60 -22.97 -5.01
CA LYS A 11 8.83 -24.01 -5.69
C LYS A 11 8.32 -23.48 -7.02
N ASN A 12 8.59 -24.20 -8.11
CA ASN A 12 8.18 -23.83 -9.46
C ASN A 12 8.60 -22.39 -9.85
N ASN A 13 9.84 -22.00 -9.52
CA ASN A 13 10.39 -20.64 -9.72
C ASN A 13 9.63 -19.52 -8.98
N ILE A 14 8.77 -19.87 -8.02
CA ILE A 14 8.11 -18.93 -7.13
C ILE A 14 8.78 -19.04 -5.77
N LYS A 15 9.26 -17.90 -5.25
CA LYS A 15 9.76 -17.79 -3.89
C LYS A 15 8.61 -17.58 -2.92
N TYR A 16 8.61 -18.34 -1.85
CA TYR A 16 7.68 -18.27 -0.75
C TYR A 16 8.44 -17.91 0.51
N ILE A 17 7.85 -17.05 1.33
CA ILE A 17 8.34 -16.78 2.68
C ILE A 17 7.53 -17.63 3.64
N ARG A 18 8.23 -18.45 4.43
CA ARG A 18 7.67 -19.06 5.63
C ARG A 18 7.97 -18.17 6.82
N PHE A 19 6.95 -17.70 7.50
CA PHE A 19 7.07 -16.92 8.72
C PHE A 19 7.27 -17.87 9.92
N LEU A 20 8.27 -17.57 10.74
CA LEU A 20 8.65 -18.37 11.91
C LEU A 20 8.36 -17.64 13.23
N ASP A 21 8.13 -16.32 13.16
CA ASP A 21 7.84 -15.48 14.30
C ASP A 21 6.35 -15.09 14.36
N TYR A 22 5.76 -15.24 15.55
CA TYR A 22 4.33 -14.98 15.76
C TYR A 22 3.96 -13.50 15.57
N ASN A 23 4.83 -12.57 15.98
CA ASN A 23 4.55 -11.14 15.80
C ASN A 23 4.58 -10.78 14.32
N LEU A 24 5.55 -11.30 13.57
CA LEU A 24 5.61 -11.13 12.12
C LEU A 24 4.39 -11.75 11.43
N ILE A 25 3.95 -12.94 11.85
CA ILE A 25 2.71 -13.56 11.35
C ILE A 25 1.52 -12.64 11.60
N SER A 26 1.34 -12.15 12.83
CA SER A 26 0.21 -11.27 13.18
C SER A 26 0.22 -9.97 12.37
N ILE A 27 1.39 -9.37 12.17
CA ILE A 27 1.55 -8.17 11.35
C ILE A 27 1.20 -8.44 9.90
N VAL A 28 1.78 -9.48 9.28
CA VAL A 28 1.51 -9.80 7.87
C VAL A 28 0.06 -10.23 7.67
N GLN A 29 -0.52 -10.99 8.60
CA GLN A 29 -1.93 -11.40 8.58
C GLN A 29 -2.88 -10.20 8.52
N SER A 30 -2.55 -9.09 9.20
CA SER A 30 -3.36 -7.87 9.15
C SER A 30 -3.46 -7.26 7.75
N TYR A 31 -2.44 -7.49 6.90
CA TYR A 31 -2.41 -7.03 5.51
C TYR A 31 -3.01 -8.02 4.51
N PHE A 32 -3.12 -9.30 4.89
CA PHE A 32 -3.65 -10.37 4.05
C PHE A 32 -4.76 -11.14 4.77
N PRO A 33 -5.91 -10.51 5.10
CA PRO A 33 -6.96 -11.11 5.92
C PRO A 33 -7.58 -12.38 5.31
N ASN A 34 -7.42 -12.58 4.00
CA ASN A 34 -7.92 -13.75 3.28
C ASN A 34 -6.94 -14.93 3.24
N VAL A 35 -5.71 -14.74 3.73
CA VAL A 35 -4.70 -15.81 3.84
C VAL A 35 -4.65 -16.25 5.29
N ASP A 36 -4.88 -17.52 5.59
CA ASP A 36 -4.77 -18.03 6.96
C ASP A 36 -3.29 -18.32 7.30
N LEU A 37 -2.55 -17.28 7.65
CA LEU A 37 -1.12 -17.36 8.00
C LEU A 37 -0.90 -18.00 9.37
N PHE A 38 -1.91 -18.03 10.24
CA PHE A 38 -1.82 -18.73 11.52
C PHE A 38 -1.84 -20.24 11.35
N ARG A 39 -2.56 -20.77 10.34
CA ARG A 39 -2.54 -22.20 10.01
C ARG A 39 -1.48 -22.56 8.99
N ASN A 40 -1.26 -21.69 8.00
CA ASN A 40 -0.28 -21.89 6.94
C ASN A 40 0.57 -20.62 6.81
N ALA A 41 1.62 -20.53 7.63
CA ALA A 41 2.53 -19.40 7.73
C ALA A 41 3.43 -19.22 6.48
N VAL A 42 2.89 -19.39 5.28
CA VAL A 42 3.59 -19.33 4.01
C VAL A 42 2.86 -18.39 3.07
N LEU A 43 3.59 -17.47 2.45
CA LEU A 43 3.06 -16.52 1.46
C LEU A 43 4.00 -16.44 0.26
N PRO A 44 3.49 -16.35 -0.99
CA PRO A 44 4.32 -15.96 -2.13
C PRO A 44 5.02 -14.63 -1.81
N ALA A 45 6.34 -14.60 -1.87
CA ALA A 45 7.14 -13.48 -1.41
C ALA A 45 6.81 -12.18 -2.17
N LYS A 46 6.46 -12.30 -3.45
CA LYS A 46 6.05 -11.19 -4.31
C LYS A 46 4.84 -10.44 -3.76
N ASN A 47 3.95 -11.11 -3.04
CA ASN A 47 2.77 -10.47 -2.45
C ASN A 47 3.16 -9.42 -1.43
N LEU A 48 4.32 -9.53 -0.77
CA LEU A 48 4.78 -8.51 0.18
C LEU A 48 5.14 -7.18 -0.49
N LEU A 49 5.31 -7.12 -1.81
CA LEU A 49 5.50 -5.85 -2.52
C LEU A 49 4.33 -4.89 -2.29
N SER A 50 3.09 -5.40 -2.27
CA SER A 50 1.91 -4.58 -2.04
C SER A 50 1.87 -3.96 -0.64
N VAL A 51 2.64 -4.48 0.32
CA VAL A 51 2.66 -3.92 1.68
C VAL A 51 4.05 -3.46 2.11
N LEU A 52 5.03 -3.50 1.20
CA LEU A 52 6.44 -3.23 1.50
C LEU A 52 6.64 -1.86 2.13
N ASN A 53 6.01 -0.81 1.59
CA ASN A 53 6.14 0.54 2.12
C ASN A 53 5.56 0.65 3.55
N ASN A 54 4.41 0.02 3.80
CA ASN A 54 3.77 0.02 5.11
C ASN A 54 4.58 -0.81 6.12
N LEU A 55 5.09 -1.97 5.71
CA LEU A 55 6.00 -2.80 6.51
C LEU A 55 7.27 -2.05 6.87
N LYS A 56 7.91 -1.39 5.88
CA LYS A 56 9.13 -0.61 6.09
C LYS A 56 8.90 0.55 7.05
N LYS A 57 7.80 1.29 6.88
CA LYS A 57 7.50 2.48 7.69
C LYS A 57 7.16 2.12 9.14
N ASN A 58 6.30 1.13 9.35
CA ASN A 58 5.76 0.81 10.68
C ASN A 58 6.61 -0.24 11.42
N TYR A 59 7.26 -1.15 10.69
CA TYR A 59 7.90 -2.33 11.26
C TYR A 59 9.35 -2.56 10.78
N GLY A 60 9.91 -1.66 9.97
CA GLY A 60 11.23 -1.86 9.36
C GLY A 60 12.37 -1.99 10.37
N SER A 61 12.27 -1.35 11.54
CA SER A 61 13.24 -1.49 12.63
C SER A 61 13.18 -2.86 13.31
N TYR A 62 12.02 -3.52 13.31
CA TYR A 62 11.83 -4.82 13.94
C TYR A 62 12.23 -5.98 13.01
N PHE A 63 12.02 -5.83 11.70
CA PHE A 63 12.33 -6.87 10.71
C PHE A 63 13.22 -6.37 9.56
N PRO A 64 14.37 -5.72 9.84
CA PRO A 64 15.19 -5.10 8.79
C PRO A 64 15.71 -6.12 7.77
N GLY A 65 16.02 -7.35 8.21
CA GLY A 65 16.45 -8.43 7.32
C GLY A 65 15.40 -8.82 6.28
N LEU A 66 14.12 -8.89 6.68
CA LEU A 66 13.02 -9.20 5.78
C LEU A 66 12.82 -8.08 4.75
N ILE A 67 12.81 -6.82 5.21
CA ILE A 67 12.67 -5.66 4.33
C ILE A 67 13.79 -5.63 3.29
N ASN A 68 15.05 -5.72 3.74
CA ASN A 68 16.20 -5.71 2.85
C ASN A 68 16.17 -6.87 1.86
N TRP A 69 15.76 -8.06 2.30
CA TRP A 69 15.64 -9.22 1.43
C TRP A 69 14.57 -9.02 0.35
N ILE A 70 13.40 -8.46 0.68
CA ILE A 70 12.34 -8.17 -0.32
C ILE A 70 12.84 -7.11 -1.31
N GLU A 71 13.46 -6.03 -0.82
CA GLU A 71 13.97 -4.95 -1.66
C GLU A 71 15.05 -5.43 -2.64
N GLU A 72 15.98 -6.27 -2.20
CA GLU A 72 17.00 -6.86 -3.08
C GLU A 72 16.42 -7.89 -4.05
N GLN A 73 15.53 -8.76 -3.56
CA GLN A 73 14.95 -9.83 -4.37
C GLN A 73 14.08 -9.32 -5.52
N TYR A 74 13.39 -8.21 -5.31
CA TYR A 74 12.44 -7.64 -6.28
C TYR A 74 12.86 -6.25 -6.76
N LYS A 75 14.16 -5.96 -6.72
CA LYS A 75 14.73 -4.66 -7.08
C LYS A 75 14.35 -4.22 -8.49
N ASP A 76 14.37 -5.14 -9.44
CA ASP A 76 14.05 -4.86 -10.84
C ASP A 76 12.55 -4.60 -11.02
N GLU A 77 11.68 -5.36 -10.36
CA GLU A 77 10.23 -5.10 -10.36
C GLU A 77 9.91 -3.76 -9.71
N ILE A 78 10.50 -3.44 -8.56
CA ILE A 78 10.34 -2.15 -7.88
C ILE A 78 10.79 -1.01 -8.81
N LYS A 79 11.91 -1.18 -9.52
CA LYS A 79 12.41 -0.22 -10.49
C LYS A 79 11.45 -0.04 -11.66
N ILE A 80 10.89 -1.12 -12.19
CA ILE A 80 9.90 -1.08 -13.28
C ILE A 80 8.64 -0.36 -12.84
N ILE A 81 8.09 -0.71 -11.66
CA ILE A 81 6.92 -0.05 -11.08
C ILE A 81 7.17 1.44 -10.96
N ARG A 82 8.33 1.84 -10.42
CA ARG A 82 8.72 3.24 -10.31
C ARG A 82 8.76 3.95 -11.66
N ILE A 83 9.37 3.36 -12.69
CA ILE A 83 9.44 3.94 -14.04
C ILE A 83 8.02 4.13 -14.63
N ILE A 84 7.13 3.17 -14.43
CA ILE A 84 5.74 3.23 -14.91
C ILE A 84 4.99 4.35 -14.19
N THR A 85 5.15 4.46 -12.87
CA THR A 85 4.58 5.51 -12.02
C THR A 85 5.10 6.90 -12.39
N GLU A 86 6.40 7.06 -12.64
CA GLU A 86 7.01 8.31 -13.09
C GLU A 86 6.47 8.77 -14.46
N LYS A 87 6.01 7.83 -15.30
CA LYS A 87 5.33 8.14 -16.57
C LYS A 87 3.83 8.45 -16.40
N GLY A 88 3.33 8.48 -15.17
CA GLY A 88 1.94 8.78 -14.85
C GLY A 88 0.98 7.60 -14.98
N PHE A 89 1.48 6.36 -14.98
CA PHE A 89 0.67 5.15 -15.10
C PHE A 89 0.83 4.21 -13.89
N ILE A 90 -0.14 3.32 -13.68
CA ILE A 90 -0.07 2.30 -12.64
C ILE A 90 -0.95 1.08 -12.98
N GLU A 91 -0.53 -0.10 -12.50
CA GLU A 91 -1.36 -1.32 -12.48
C GLU A 91 -2.06 -1.45 -11.13
N PHE A 92 -3.23 -2.09 -11.11
CA PHE A 92 -4.04 -2.23 -9.90
C PHE A 92 -3.25 -2.80 -8.70
N ASP A 93 -2.51 -3.89 -8.91
CA ASP A 93 -1.74 -4.58 -7.85
C ASP A 93 -0.68 -3.70 -7.18
N ASN A 94 -0.27 -2.63 -7.87
CA ASN A 94 0.77 -1.70 -7.41
C ASN A 94 0.19 -0.46 -6.72
N LEU A 95 -1.13 -0.29 -6.66
CA LEU A 95 -1.76 0.85 -5.96
C LEU A 95 -1.28 1.04 -4.52
N PRO A 96 -1.11 -0.01 -3.69
CA PRO A 96 -0.60 0.19 -2.33
C PRO A 96 0.78 0.85 -2.26
N LEU A 97 1.64 0.66 -3.27
CA LEU A 97 2.94 1.32 -3.35
C LEU A 97 2.81 2.82 -3.64
N LEU A 98 1.72 3.22 -4.30
CA LEU A 98 1.41 4.61 -4.64
C LEU A 98 0.83 5.40 -3.45
N PHE A 99 0.19 4.70 -2.50
CA PHE A 99 -0.49 5.31 -1.35
C PHE A 99 0.06 4.79 0.00
N PRO A 100 1.35 5.01 0.31
CA PRO A 100 1.86 4.61 1.60
C PRO A 100 1.20 5.41 2.73
N ILE A 101 1.03 4.81 3.92
CA ILE A 101 0.46 5.52 5.08
C ILE A 101 1.26 6.80 5.34
N GLY A 102 0.55 7.91 5.56
CA GLY A 102 1.10 9.24 5.77
C GLY A 102 1.51 9.99 4.49
N GLN A 103 1.35 9.39 3.31
CA GLN A 103 1.42 10.10 2.03
C GLN A 103 0.32 11.16 1.99
N TYR A 104 0.68 12.35 1.52
CA TYR A 104 -0.31 13.37 1.18
C TYR A 104 -0.87 13.07 -0.19
N VAL A 105 -2.17 13.29 -0.32
CA VAL A 105 -2.92 13.07 -1.56
C VAL A 105 -3.84 14.27 -1.75
N HIS A 106 -4.39 14.38 -2.95
CA HIS A 106 -5.48 15.28 -3.20
C HIS A 106 -6.59 14.59 -3.98
N SER A 107 -7.80 15.06 -3.76
CA SER A 107 -9.00 14.63 -4.47
C SER A 107 -9.79 15.85 -4.94
N LYS A 108 -10.75 15.64 -5.83
CA LYS A 108 -11.64 16.70 -6.30
C LYS A 108 -13.06 16.41 -5.84
N TYR A 109 -13.59 17.25 -4.96
CA TYR A 109 -14.94 17.18 -4.44
C TYR A 109 -15.70 18.46 -4.82
N ASP A 110 -16.80 18.31 -5.56
CA ASP A 110 -17.64 19.42 -6.04
C ASP A 110 -16.84 20.62 -6.63
N GLY A 111 -15.88 20.31 -7.51
CA GLY A 111 -15.03 21.34 -8.12
C GLY A 111 -13.82 21.78 -7.28
N THR A 112 -13.84 21.53 -5.97
CA THR A 112 -12.80 21.93 -5.02
C THR A 112 -11.73 20.86 -4.88
N ILE A 113 -10.47 21.26 -4.84
CA ILE A 113 -9.35 20.35 -4.56
C ILE A 113 -9.12 20.33 -3.05
N ILE A 114 -9.11 19.14 -2.47
CA ILE A 114 -8.94 18.93 -1.03
C ILE A 114 -7.61 18.22 -0.80
N GLY A 115 -6.82 18.72 0.15
CA GLY A 115 -5.61 18.07 0.65
C GLY A 115 -5.96 17.05 1.73
N GLU A 116 -5.45 15.84 1.58
CA GLU A 116 -5.80 14.72 2.45
C GLU A 116 -4.52 13.92 2.78
N LYS A 117 -4.57 13.13 3.85
CA LYS A 117 -3.47 12.29 4.29
C LYS A 117 -3.91 10.84 4.39
N VAL A 118 -3.17 9.93 3.76
CA VAL A 118 -3.46 8.49 3.82
C VAL A 118 -3.25 7.98 5.24
N THR A 119 -4.27 7.32 5.79
CA THR A 119 -4.23 6.64 7.09
C THR A 119 -4.29 5.12 6.97
N GLY A 120 -4.76 4.60 5.83
CA GLY A 120 -4.79 3.18 5.50
C GLY A 120 -4.88 2.96 3.99
N ALA A 121 -4.29 1.88 3.51
CA ALA A 121 -4.25 1.53 2.10
C ALA A 121 -4.08 0.02 1.93
N GLU A 122 -5.11 -0.66 1.42
CA GLU A 122 -5.11 -2.11 1.31
C GLU A 122 -5.96 -2.62 0.15
N ILE A 123 -5.54 -3.74 -0.46
CA ILE A 123 -6.35 -4.48 -1.43
C ILE A 123 -7.28 -5.41 -0.65
N LYS A 124 -8.58 -5.26 -0.87
CA LYS A 124 -9.66 -6.06 -0.28
C LYS A 124 -10.38 -6.86 -1.34
N VAL A 125 -11.15 -7.84 -0.87
CA VAL A 125 -12.02 -8.67 -1.71
C VAL A 125 -13.46 -8.49 -1.23
N TYR A 126 -14.39 -8.26 -2.15
CA TYR A 126 -15.81 -8.26 -1.84
C TYR A 126 -16.27 -9.66 -1.47
N ALA A 127 -16.72 -9.85 -0.23
CA ALA A 127 -17.13 -11.16 0.30
C ALA A 127 -18.19 -11.89 -0.55
N LYS A 128 -19.06 -11.15 -1.25
CA LYS A 128 -20.14 -11.73 -2.07
C LYS A 128 -19.73 -12.08 -3.50
N SER A 129 -18.85 -11.30 -4.13
CA SER A 129 -18.51 -11.48 -5.55
C SER A 129 -17.11 -12.06 -5.77
N GLY A 130 -16.25 -12.04 -4.76
CA GLY A 130 -14.84 -12.38 -4.92
C GLY A 130 -14.04 -11.33 -5.70
N ASN A 131 -14.65 -10.20 -6.09
CA ASN A 131 -13.96 -9.16 -6.83
C ASN A 131 -13.05 -8.35 -5.91
N GLU A 132 -11.85 -8.04 -6.40
CA GLU A 132 -10.90 -7.19 -5.71
C GLU A 132 -11.26 -5.70 -5.83
N TYR A 133 -10.96 -4.95 -4.79
CA TYR A 133 -10.98 -3.49 -4.77
C TYR A 133 -9.86 -2.98 -3.87
N PHE A 134 -9.36 -1.80 -4.19
CA PHE A 134 -8.39 -1.11 -3.36
C PHE A 134 -9.12 -0.09 -2.50
N GLU A 135 -8.91 -0.17 -1.19
CA GLU A 135 -9.48 0.73 -0.21
C GLU A 135 -8.40 1.69 0.30
N ILE A 136 -8.71 2.99 0.26
CA ILE A 136 -7.83 4.05 0.78
C ILE A 136 -8.59 4.76 1.89
N SER A 137 -8.13 4.61 3.12
CA SER A 137 -8.58 5.41 4.25
C SER A 137 -7.73 6.69 4.31
N ILE A 138 -8.41 7.82 4.46
CA ILE A 138 -7.76 9.13 4.50
C ILE A 138 -8.30 9.99 5.64
N GLU A 139 -7.50 10.95 6.06
CA GLU A 139 -7.88 12.04 6.94
C GLU A 139 -7.78 13.35 6.15
N ALA A 140 -8.85 14.15 6.17
CA ALA A 140 -8.88 15.49 5.64
C ALA A 140 -9.04 16.49 6.80
N ILE A 141 -8.44 17.68 6.65
CA ILE A 141 -8.67 18.80 7.55
C ILE A 141 -9.51 19.82 6.79
N GLY A 142 -10.78 19.93 7.15
CA GLY A 142 -11.69 20.94 6.65
C GLY A 142 -11.87 22.10 7.64
N SER A 143 -12.57 23.15 7.21
CA SER A 143 -13.10 24.17 8.11
C SER A 143 -14.57 24.43 7.80
N ASP A 144 -15.39 24.55 8.85
CA ASP A 144 -16.78 24.99 8.76
C ASP A 144 -16.93 26.51 8.87
N GLY A 145 -15.82 27.26 8.84
CA GLY A 145 -15.78 28.71 9.06
C GLY A 145 -15.67 29.15 10.52
N CYS A 146 -15.78 28.21 11.47
CA CYS A 146 -15.65 28.47 12.91
C CYS A 146 -14.53 27.65 13.55
N SER A 147 -14.31 26.42 13.07
CA SER A 147 -13.36 25.46 13.61
C SER A 147 -12.67 24.67 12.49
N LEU A 148 -11.58 24.00 12.84
CA LEU A 148 -10.98 22.97 12.00
C LEU A 148 -11.61 21.63 12.36
N ILE A 149 -12.13 20.94 11.35
CA ILE A 149 -12.76 19.64 11.51
C ILE A 149 -11.87 18.59 10.85
N ARG A 150 -11.48 17.58 11.63
CA ARG A 150 -10.86 16.37 11.09
C ARG A 150 -11.94 15.39 10.68
N THR A 151 -11.95 15.05 9.41
CA THR A 151 -12.88 14.07 8.86
C THR A 151 -12.12 12.93 8.22
N SER A 152 -12.62 11.72 8.48
CA SER A 152 -12.09 10.50 7.88
C SER A 152 -13.04 10.03 6.81
N TYR A 153 -12.49 9.72 5.64
CA TYR A 153 -13.25 9.17 4.51
C TYR A 153 -12.52 7.96 3.95
N THR A 154 -13.24 7.20 3.13
CA THR A 154 -12.71 6.05 2.43
C THR A 154 -13.01 6.15 0.94
N TYR A 155 -11.98 5.96 0.12
CA TYR A 155 -12.12 5.79 -1.32
C TYR A 155 -12.01 4.33 -1.70
N THR A 156 -12.82 3.90 -2.65
CA THR A 156 -12.77 2.56 -3.22
C THR A 156 -12.42 2.65 -4.70
N ILE A 157 -11.42 1.87 -5.12
CA ILE A 157 -11.05 1.72 -6.52
C ILE A 157 -11.27 0.26 -6.91
N ASN A 158 -12.23 0.01 -7.80
CA ASN A 158 -12.50 -1.35 -8.27
C ASN A 158 -11.33 -1.89 -9.11
N PHE A 159 -11.12 -3.21 -9.04
CA PHE A 159 -10.15 -3.90 -9.87
C PHE A 159 -10.25 -3.53 -11.36
N TRP A 160 -9.08 -3.41 -12.01
CA TRP A 160 -8.95 -3.36 -13.45
C TRP A 160 -7.69 -4.12 -13.89
N LYS A 161 -7.66 -4.53 -15.16
CA LYS A 161 -6.49 -5.17 -15.78
C LYS A 161 -5.70 -4.16 -16.61
N GLY A 162 -4.37 -4.19 -16.47
CA GLY A 162 -3.44 -3.36 -17.26
C GLY A 162 -3.16 -1.99 -16.65
N LEU A 163 -2.59 -1.09 -17.47
CA LEU A 163 -2.17 0.23 -17.02
C LEU A 163 -3.32 1.24 -17.03
N ARG A 164 -3.39 2.05 -15.99
CA ARG A 164 -4.30 3.20 -15.87
C ARG A 164 -3.51 4.46 -15.57
N LYS A 165 -3.96 5.61 -16.09
CA LYS A 165 -3.35 6.90 -15.76
C LYS A 165 -3.67 7.28 -14.31
N ILE A 166 -2.67 7.76 -13.59
CA ILE A 166 -2.77 8.17 -12.18
C ILE A 166 -3.74 9.36 -12.04
N ASP A 167 -3.75 10.29 -12.99
CA ASP A 167 -4.68 11.44 -13.03
C ASP A 167 -6.16 11.08 -13.24
N LYS A 168 -6.45 9.79 -13.49
CA LYS A 168 -7.82 9.24 -13.59
C LYS A 168 -8.23 8.43 -12.36
N LEU A 169 -7.41 8.41 -11.31
CA LEU A 169 -7.78 7.85 -10.02
C LEU A 169 -8.66 8.87 -9.27
N PRO A 170 -9.58 8.41 -8.40
CA PRO A 170 -10.41 9.31 -7.59
C PRO A 170 -9.59 10.12 -6.57
N VAL A 171 -8.41 9.61 -6.21
CA VAL A 171 -7.43 10.21 -5.31
C VAL A 171 -6.07 10.15 -5.99
N ILE A 172 -5.33 11.25 -5.95
CA ILE A 172 -4.05 11.41 -6.64
C ILE A 172 -2.96 11.70 -5.59
N PRO A 173 -1.82 11.00 -5.62
CA PRO A 173 -0.68 11.33 -4.76
C PRO A 173 -0.21 12.76 -4.96
N LEU A 174 0.02 13.45 -3.85
CA LEU A 174 0.50 14.82 -3.83
C LEU A 174 2.01 14.78 -3.50
N LEU A 175 2.82 15.10 -4.51
CA LEU A 175 4.28 15.13 -4.42
C LEU A 175 4.74 16.51 -3.93
N LYS A 176 5.87 16.57 -3.22
CA LYS A 176 6.39 17.83 -2.67
C LYS A 176 6.73 18.85 -3.75
N GLU A 177 7.03 18.34 -4.93
CA GLU A 177 7.37 19.09 -6.12
C GLU A 177 6.14 19.67 -6.83
N ASP A 178 4.92 19.23 -6.49
CA ASP A 178 3.69 19.73 -7.08
C ASP A 178 3.43 21.17 -6.65
N GLU A 179 3.10 22.04 -7.61
CA GLU A 179 2.83 23.46 -7.35
C GLU A 179 1.73 23.70 -6.32
N ILE A 180 0.79 22.75 -6.21
CA ILE A 180 -0.34 22.81 -5.28
C ILE A 180 0.01 22.26 -3.88
N TYR A 181 1.17 21.63 -3.67
CA TYR A 181 1.53 20.96 -2.41
C TYR A 181 1.39 21.90 -1.21
N ASN A 182 2.06 23.06 -1.25
CA ASN A 182 2.08 24.03 -0.16
C ASN A 182 0.72 24.69 0.11
N LYS A 183 -0.26 24.52 -0.80
CA LYS A 183 -1.63 25.04 -0.60
C LYS A 183 -2.53 24.04 0.11
N LEU A 184 -2.13 22.77 0.17
CA LEU A 184 -2.96 21.64 0.58
C LEU A 184 -2.42 20.88 1.80
N VAL A 185 -1.19 21.18 2.24
CA VAL A 185 -0.49 20.49 3.34
C VAL A 185 -0.13 21.44 4.47
#